data_AF-A0A3N1S1Y7-F1
#
_entry.id   AF-A0A3N1S1Y7-F1
#
_cell.length_a   1.000
_cell.length_b   1.000
_cell.length_c   1.000
_cell.angle_alpha   90.00
_cell.angle_beta   90.00
_cell.angle_gamma   90.00
#
_symmetry.space_group_name_H-M   'P 1'
#
loop_
_entity.id
_entity.type
_entity.pdbx_description
1 polymer ?
#
loop_
_entity_poly.entity_id
_entity_poly.type
_entity_poly.pdbx_seq_one_letter_code
_entity_poly.pdbx_strand_id
1 'polypeptide(L)'
;MRRRTVSAGNLEEILQATEPAPVPEQAAAAPAAAPAPREDHRLRTEFEFELPRGYVDEAGTVHRHGSMRLATARDELRPQIDLRVKENPAYLSVVLLSQVITRLGAITDVHAGVVERMYATDVAFLQDFYRRVNSEGHTRAAVTCPHCEGGFEVDLSGGRLGES
;
A
#
# COMPACT_ATOMS: atom_id res chain seq x y z
N MET A 1 20.85 50.26 29.36
CA MET A 1 21.20 48.91 28.86
C MET A 1 22.41 48.40 29.63
N ARG A 2 22.25 47.43 30.54
CA ARG A 2 23.37 46.81 31.28
C ARG A 2 23.62 45.42 30.71
N ARG A 3 24.79 45.21 30.09
CA ARG A 3 25.26 43.89 29.65
C ARG A 3 25.66 43.07 30.89
N ARG A 4 25.07 41.89 31.06
CA ARG A 4 25.52 40.89 32.03
C ARG A 4 26.65 40.07 31.41
N THR A 5 27.83 40.10 32.04
CA THR A 5 28.93 39.17 31.80
C THR A 5 28.65 37.88 32.57
N VAL A 6 28.78 36.72 31.91
CA VAL A 6 28.69 35.39 32.56
C VAL A 6 30.12 34.92 32.84
N SER A 7 30.39 34.63 34.11
CA SER A 7 31.71 34.17 34.61
C SER A 7 31.95 32.69 34.28
N ALA A 8 33.20 32.35 34.02
CA ALA A 8 33.69 31.02 33.60
C ALA A 8 33.75 30.00 34.74
N GLY A 9 32.70 29.88 35.56
CA GLY A 9 32.65 28.99 36.73
C GLY A 9 31.77 27.75 36.57
N ASN A 10 31.23 27.46 35.38
CA ASN A 10 30.13 26.50 35.22
C ASN A 10 30.37 25.44 34.12
N LEU A 11 31.63 25.12 33.82
CA LEU A 11 31.96 24.11 32.79
C LEU A 11 32.34 22.75 33.39
N GLU A 12 32.98 22.73 34.57
CA GLU A 12 33.36 21.49 35.27
C GLU A 12 32.15 20.75 35.85
N GLU A 13 31.13 21.47 36.34
CA GLU A 13 29.89 20.87 36.87
C GLU A 13 29.08 20.13 35.79
N ILE A 14 29.12 20.59 34.54
CA ILE A 14 28.37 19.97 33.42
C ILE A 14 29.08 18.70 32.95
N LEU A 15 30.42 18.65 33.01
CA LEU A 15 31.19 17.49 32.59
C LEU A 15 31.08 16.31 33.58
N GLN A 16 30.93 16.62 34.87
CA GLN A 16 30.80 15.59 35.92
C GLN A 16 29.41 14.92 35.94
N ALA A 17 28.39 15.56 35.38
CA ALA A 17 27.05 15.00 35.22
C ALA A 17 26.93 13.95 34.08
N THR A 18 27.99 13.76 33.29
CA THR A 18 28.04 12.80 32.17
C THR A 18 28.91 11.56 32.42
N GLU A 19 29.39 11.35 33.64
CA GLU A 19 30.10 10.10 33.98
C GLU A 19 29.10 8.93 34.09
N PRO A 20 29.26 7.85 33.32
CA PRO A 20 28.37 6.70 33.41
C PRO A 20 28.60 5.97 34.74
N ALA A 21 27.51 5.69 35.46
CA ALA A 21 27.53 4.90 36.69
C ALA A 21 28.09 3.47 36.42
N PRO A 22 28.81 2.86 37.37
CA PRO A 22 29.30 1.50 37.22
C PRO A 22 28.13 0.52 37.14
N VAL A 23 28.08 -0.23 36.03
CA VAL A 23 27.06 -1.26 35.77
C VAL A 23 27.36 -2.45 36.69
N PRO A 24 26.37 -2.98 37.45
CA PRO A 24 26.59 -4.18 38.24
C PRO A 24 26.86 -5.38 37.31
N GLU A 25 27.89 -6.14 37.65
CA GLU A 25 28.37 -7.31 36.93
C GLU A 25 27.26 -8.36 36.82
N GLN A 26 26.74 -8.55 35.60
CA GLN A 26 25.64 -9.45 35.30
C GLN A 26 26.07 -10.91 35.49
N ALA A 27 25.40 -11.58 36.43
CA ALA A 27 25.46 -13.01 36.62
C ALA A 27 25.15 -13.76 35.31
N ALA A 28 25.92 -14.83 35.09
CA ALA A 28 25.94 -15.71 33.93
C ALA A 28 24.58 -15.88 33.20
N ALA A 29 24.59 -15.51 31.92
CA ALA A 29 23.48 -15.75 31.00
C ALA A 29 23.25 -17.26 30.79
N ALA A 30 22.01 -17.70 30.99
CA ALA A 30 21.52 -18.99 30.52
C ALA A 30 21.68 -19.10 28.99
N PRO A 31 21.89 -20.31 28.43
CA PRO A 31 22.09 -20.46 26.99
C PRO A 31 20.85 -19.96 26.25
N ALA A 32 21.05 -18.95 25.40
CA ALA A 32 20.02 -18.40 24.54
C ALA A 32 19.39 -19.52 23.71
N ALA A 33 18.07 -19.68 23.85
CA ALA A 33 17.29 -20.55 22.98
C ALA A 33 17.57 -20.18 21.52
N ALA A 34 17.77 -21.19 20.68
CA ALA A 34 18.04 -21.03 19.26
C ALA A 34 17.00 -20.08 18.62
N PRO A 35 17.43 -19.18 17.70
CA PRO A 35 16.50 -18.27 17.04
C PRO A 35 15.45 -19.09 16.30
N ALA A 36 14.18 -18.80 16.57
CA ALA A 36 13.06 -19.35 15.81
C ALA A 36 13.30 -19.12 14.30
N PRO A 37 12.90 -20.06 13.43
CA PRO A 37 13.05 -19.88 11.99
C PRO A 37 12.35 -18.57 11.60
N ARG A 38 13.11 -17.65 11.00
CA ARG A 38 12.54 -16.45 10.39
C ARG A 38 11.63 -16.94 9.27
N GLU A 39 10.33 -16.82 9.45
CA GLU A 39 9.39 -17.01 8.35
C GLU A 39 9.83 -16.07 7.22
N ASP A 40 10.16 -16.64 6.06
CA ASP A 40 10.44 -15.89 4.84
C ASP A 40 9.11 -15.28 4.36
N HIS A 41 8.65 -14.25 5.07
CA HIS A 41 7.46 -13.48 4.74
C HIS A 41 7.81 -12.58 3.55
N ARG A 42 7.95 -13.20 2.37
CA ARG A 42 8.17 -12.46 1.12
C ARG A 42 6.99 -11.53 0.93
N LEU A 43 7.28 -10.23 0.85
CA LEU A 43 6.28 -9.20 0.58
C LEU A 43 5.60 -9.52 -0.75
N ARG A 44 4.28 -9.74 -0.72
CA ARG A 44 3.47 -9.85 -1.94
C ARG A 44 3.28 -8.44 -2.51
N THR A 45 3.88 -8.19 -3.67
CA THR A 45 3.82 -6.87 -4.32
C THR A 45 2.84 -6.81 -5.48
N GLU A 46 2.25 -7.94 -5.89
CA GLU A 46 1.28 -8.04 -6.97
C GLU A 46 0.04 -8.83 -6.57
N PHE A 47 -1.11 -8.33 -7.00
CA PHE A 47 -2.43 -8.85 -6.66
C PHE A 47 -3.27 -9.00 -7.92
N GLU A 48 -3.93 -10.14 -8.05
CA GLU A 48 -4.79 -10.44 -9.19
C GLU A 48 -6.20 -9.93 -8.93
N PHE A 49 -6.88 -9.54 -10.01
CA PHE A 49 -8.27 -9.09 -9.98
C PHE A 49 -9.03 -9.61 -11.19
N GLU A 50 -10.36 -9.65 -11.07
CA GLU A 50 -11.28 -9.91 -12.18
C GLU A 50 -12.28 -8.76 -12.30
N LEU A 51 -12.37 -8.17 -13.49
CA LEU A 51 -13.32 -7.11 -13.80
C LEU A 51 -14.76 -7.65 -13.89
N PRO A 52 -15.74 -6.99 -13.22
CA PRO A 52 -17.15 -7.39 -13.29
C PRO A 52 -17.73 -7.50 -14.71
N ARG A 53 -17.40 -6.55 -15.60
CA ARG A 53 -17.85 -6.56 -17.00
C ARG A 53 -16.72 -6.94 -17.96
N GLY A 54 -15.55 -6.37 -17.75
CA GLY A 54 -14.37 -6.60 -18.59
C GLY A 54 -14.13 -5.46 -19.58
N TYR A 55 -12.87 -5.26 -19.92
CA TYR A 55 -12.44 -4.31 -20.93
C TYR A 55 -12.54 -4.91 -22.33
N VAL A 56 -13.17 -4.19 -23.27
CA VAL A 56 -13.24 -4.61 -24.68
C VAL A 56 -12.21 -3.82 -25.46
N ASP A 57 -11.26 -4.52 -26.10
CA ASP A 57 -10.26 -3.87 -26.93
C ASP A 57 -10.76 -3.55 -28.35
N GLU A 58 -9.89 -2.94 -29.15
CA GLU A 58 -10.22 -2.55 -30.53
C GLU A 58 -10.49 -3.74 -31.46
N ALA A 59 -9.99 -4.93 -31.12
CA ALA A 59 -10.28 -6.17 -31.84
C ALA A 59 -11.57 -6.86 -31.37
N GLY A 60 -12.27 -6.29 -30.38
CA GLY A 60 -13.47 -6.88 -29.78
C GLY A 60 -13.18 -7.97 -28.75
N THR A 61 -11.92 -8.16 -28.34
CA THR A 61 -11.54 -9.14 -27.32
C THR A 61 -11.89 -8.61 -25.94
N VAL A 62 -12.50 -9.45 -25.10
CA VAL A 62 -12.86 -9.09 -23.73
C VAL A 62 -11.77 -9.54 -22.76
N HIS A 63 -11.19 -8.60 -22.04
CA HIS A 63 -10.18 -8.82 -21.00
C HIS A 63 -10.81 -8.62 -19.62
N ARG A 64 -10.90 -9.69 -18.84
CA ARG A 64 -11.47 -9.66 -17.48
C ARG A 64 -10.44 -9.80 -16.38
N HIS A 65 -9.47 -10.69 -16.56
CA HIS A 65 -8.46 -10.97 -15.54
C HIS A 65 -7.29 -10.00 -15.68
N GLY A 66 -6.76 -9.51 -14.57
CA GLY A 66 -5.60 -8.63 -14.56
C GLY A 66 -4.80 -8.73 -13.28
N SER A 67 -3.70 -7.98 -13.23
CA SER A 67 -2.86 -7.85 -12.04
C SER A 67 -2.52 -6.39 -11.79
N MET A 68 -2.42 -6.05 -10.51
CA MET A 68 -2.06 -4.73 -10.01
C MET A 68 -0.92 -4.87 -9.02
N ARG A 69 0.09 -4.01 -9.12
CA ARG A 69 1.16 -3.92 -8.14
C ARG A 69 0.83 -2.92 -7.03
N LEU A 70 1.51 -3.05 -5.90
CA LEU A 70 1.54 -1.99 -4.90
C LEU A 70 2.04 -0.68 -5.51
N ALA A 71 1.37 0.40 -5.15
CA ALA A 71 1.75 1.75 -5.49
C ALA A 71 3.00 2.13 -4.71
N THR A 72 3.91 2.82 -5.38
CA THR A 72 5.05 3.47 -4.73
C THR A 72 4.68 4.92 -4.41
N ALA A 73 5.44 5.56 -3.52
CA ALA A 73 5.29 6.99 -3.26
C ALA A 73 5.41 7.84 -4.55
N ARG A 74 6.18 7.36 -5.55
CA ARG A 74 6.29 8.02 -6.85
C ARG A 74 4.96 8.00 -7.63
N ASP A 75 4.24 6.88 -7.58
CA ASP A 75 2.97 6.72 -8.27
C ASP A 75 1.90 7.65 -7.66
N GLU A 76 1.98 7.94 -6.36
CA GLU A 76 1.07 8.85 -5.66
C GLU A 76 1.36 10.34 -5.92
N LEU A 77 2.64 10.70 -6.04
CA LEU A 77 3.06 12.09 -6.19
C LEU A 77 3.05 12.56 -7.65
N ARG A 78 3.42 11.70 -8.60
CA ARG A 78 3.53 12.08 -10.02
C ARG A 78 2.22 12.58 -10.65
N PRO A 79 1.02 12.04 -10.35
CA PRO A 79 -0.23 12.52 -10.92
C PRO A 79 -0.58 13.96 -10.53
N GLN A 80 -0.11 14.44 -9.36
CA GLN A 80 -0.43 15.78 -8.85
C GLN A 80 0.14 16.90 -9.73
N ILE A 81 1.17 16.60 -10.53
CA ILE A 81 1.76 17.54 -11.48
C ILE A 81 1.19 17.43 -12.90
N ASP A 82 0.39 16.40 -13.21
CA ASP A 82 -0.25 16.22 -14.52
C ASP A 82 -1.28 17.32 -14.77
N LEU A 83 -1.19 17.98 -15.93
CA LEU A 83 -2.05 19.11 -16.29
C LEU A 83 -3.53 18.70 -16.35
N ARG A 84 -3.83 17.48 -16.83
CA ARG A 84 -5.20 16.98 -16.93
C ARG A 84 -5.82 16.78 -15.55
N VAL A 85 -5.01 16.36 -14.57
CA VAL A 85 -5.45 16.21 -13.18
C VAL A 85 -5.70 17.57 -12.52
N LYS A 86 -4.86 18.57 -12.82
CA LYS A 86 -5.07 19.94 -12.33
C LYS A 86 -6.34 20.57 -12.90
N GLU A 87 -6.62 20.34 -14.18
CA GLU A 87 -7.83 20.82 -14.85
C GLU A 87 -9.07 20.03 -14.41
N ASN A 88 -8.92 18.72 -14.16
CA ASN A 88 -9.99 17.84 -13.74
C ASN A 88 -9.50 16.84 -12.67
N PRO A 89 -9.73 17.12 -11.37
CA PRO A 89 -9.33 16.24 -10.28
C PRO A 89 -9.88 14.81 -10.39
N ALA A 90 -11.02 14.60 -11.06
CA ALA A 90 -11.58 13.27 -11.26
C ALA A 90 -10.70 12.38 -12.16
N TYR A 91 -9.79 12.98 -12.92
CA TYR A 91 -8.85 12.27 -13.79
C TYR A 91 -7.69 11.62 -13.02
N LEU A 92 -7.49 11.97 -11.74
CA LEU A 92 -6.45 11.40 -10.88
C LEU A 92 -6.51 9.87 -10.86
N SER A 93 -7.70 9.30 -10.68
CA SER A 93 -7.88 7.85 -10.61
C SER A 93 -7.48 7.15 -11.91
N VAL A 94 -7.75 7.76 -13.06
CA VAL A 94 -7.36 7.20 -14.37
C VAL A 94 -5.83 7.11 -14.48
N VAL A 95 -5.15 8.20 -14.11
CA VAL A 95 -3.69 8.29 -14.15
C VAL A 95 -3.04 7.34 -13.14
N LEU A 96 -3.59 7.23 -11.93
CA LEU A 96 -3.12 6.27 -10.93
C LEU A 96 -3.28 4.83 -11.39
N LEU A 97 -4.49 4.42 -11.79
CA LEU A 97 -4.78 3.06 -12.22
C LEU A 97 -3.89 2.63 -13.39
N SER A 98 -3.66 3.52 -14.36
CA SER A 98 -2.77 3.21 -15.48
C SER A 98 -1.30 2.98 -15.10
N GLN A 99 -0.85 3.43 -13.93
CA GLN A 99 0.54 3.23 -13.47
C GLN A 99 0.74 1.92 -12.70
N VAL A 100 -0.33 1.40 -12.09
CA VAL A 100 -0.26 0.29 -11.12
C VAL A 100 -0.85 -0.99 -11.67
N ILE A 101 -1.71 -0.95 -12.68
CA ILE A 101 -2.13 -2.16 -13.39
C ILE A 101 -0.95 -2.66 -14.23
N THR A 102 -0.46 -3.85 -13.93
CA THR A 102 0.69 -4.47 -14.61
C THR A 102 0.27 -5.33 -15.81
N ARG A 103 -0.96 -5.85 -15.79
CA ARG A 103 -1.52 -6.68 -16.87
C ARG A 103 -3.04 -6.62 -16.86
N LEU A 104 -3.64 -6.65 -18.05
CA LEU A 104 -5.07 -6.85 -18.25
C LEU A 104 -5.29 -7.81 -19.43
N GLY A 105 -5.58 -9.07 -19.12
CA GLY A 105 -5.63 -10.15 -20.10
C GLY A 105 -4.30 -10.28 -20.83
N ALA A 106 -4.33 -10.08 -22.15
CA ALA A 106 -3.14 -10.09 -22.98
C ALA A 106 -2.41 -8.73 -23.05
N ILE A 107 -3.00 -7.67 -22.48
CA ILE A 107 -2.47 -6.31 -22.54
C ILE A 107 -1.48 -6.11 -21.39
N THR A 108 -0.21 -5.80 -21.71
CA THR A 108 0.83 -5.48 -20.73
C THR A 108 1.19 -4.00 -20.71
N ASP A 109 0.93 -3.27 -21.80
CA ASP A 109 1.11 -1.82 -21.87
C ASP A 109 -0.20 -1.11 -21.50
N VAL A 110 -0.49 -1.03 -20.21
CA VAL A 110 -1.70 -0.37 -19.71
C VAL A 110 -1.40 1.12 -19.53
N HIS A 111 -2.10 1.96 -20.29
CA HIS A 111 -1.97 3.42 -20.22
C HIS A 111 -3.34 4.07 -19.96
N ALA A 112 -3.36 5.40 -19.73
CA ALA A 112 -4.58 6.14 -19.40
C ALA A 112 -5.73 5.88 -20.39
N GLY A 113 -5.44 5.89 -21.70
CA GLY A 113 -6.44 5.58 -22.74
C GLY A 113 -7.08 4.19 -22.66
N VAL A 114 -6.43 3.19 -22.06
CA VAL A 114 -7.06 1.88 -21.79
C VAL A 114 -8.12 2.05 -20.71
N VAL A 115 -7.76 2.71 -19.61
CA VAL A 115 -8.64 2.94 -18.46
C VAL A 115 -9.83 3.84 -18.82
N GLU A 116 -9.63 4.85 -19.66
CA GLU A 116 -10.69 5.75 -20.16
C GLU A 116 -11.79 5.02 -20.95
N ARG A 117 -11.44 3.90 -21.60
CA ARG A 117 -12.36 3.12 -22.42
C ARG A 117 -13.04 1.99 -21.62
N MET A 118 -12.74 1.83 -20.33
CA MET A 118 -13.40 0.86 -19.48
C MET A 118 -14.82 1.30 -19.11
N TYR A 119 -15.69 0.34 -18.79
CA TYR A 119 -16.97 0.66 -18.20
C TYR A 119 -16.80 1.34 -16.83
N ALA A 120 -17.67 2.29 -16.51
CA ALA A 120 -17.64 3.00 -15.23
C ALA A 120 -17.68 2.05 -14.02
N THR A 121 -18.42 0.94 -14.12
CA THR A 121 -18.46 -0.12 -13.08
C THR A 121 -17.10 -0.76 -12.84
N ASP A 122 -16.34 -1.03 -13.90
CA ASP A 122 -15.02 -1.66 -13.80
C ASP A 122 -13.98 -0.67 -13.25
N VAL A 123 -14.06 0.61 -13.65
CA VAL A 123 -13.21 1.66 -13.07
C VAL A 123 -13.47 1.82 -11.57
N ALA A 124 -14.74 1.82 -11.16
CA ALA A 124 -15.10 1.89 -9.74
C ALA A 124 -14.59 0.68 -8.95
N PHE A 125 -14.71 -0.52 -9.52
CA PHE A 125 -14.14 -1.73 -8.93
C PHE A 125 -12.62 -1.62 -8.74
N LEU A 126 -11.89 -1.18 -9.77
CA LEU A 126 -10.43 -1.02 -9.72
C LEU A 126 -10.00 0.05 -8.72
N GLN A 127 -10.76 1.14 -8.58
CA GLN A 127 -10.52 2.16 -7.56
C GLN A 127 -10.66 1.61 -6.13
N ASP A 128 -11.67 0.77 -5.88
CA ASP A 128 -11.84 0.12 -4.58
C ASP A 128 -10.73 -0.91 -4.32
N PHE A 129 -10.39 -1.72 -5.34
CA PHE A 129 -9.31 -2.69 -5.27
C PHE A 129 -7.97 -2.01 -4.95
N TYR A 130 -7.64 -0.91 -5.64
CA TYR A 130 -6.46 -0.10 -5.39
C TYR A 130 -6.35 0.36 -3.94
N ARG A 131 -7.45 0.92 -3.41
CA ARG A 131 -7.48 1.41 -2.02
C ARG A 131 -7.19 0.28 -1.03
N ARG A 132 -7.78 -0.90 -1.22
CA ARG A 132 -7.60 -2.05 -0.33
C ARG A 132 -6.16 -2.54 -0.34
N VAL A 133 -5.61 -2.86 -1.52
CA VAL A 133 -4.26 -3.45 -1.59
C VAL A 133 -3.18 -2.49 -1.07
N ASN A 134 -3.36 -1.17 -1.23
CA ASN A 134 -2.40 -0.17 -0.78
C ASN A 134 -2.61 0.32 0.67
N SER A 135 -3.78 0.11 1.26
CA SER A 135 -4.05 0.50 2.66
C SER A 135 -3.94 -0.68 3.63
N GLU A 136 -4.36 -1.87 3.21
CA GLU A 136 -4.52 -3.05 4.07
C GLU A 136 -3.49 -4.14 3.75
N GLY A 137 -2.82 -4.07 2.59
CA GLY A 137 -1.80 -5.04 2.17
C GLY A 137 -2.36 -6.41 1.75
N HIS A 138 -3.69 -6.55 1.65
CA HIS A 138 -4.37 -7.78 1.24
C HIS A 138 -5.62 -7.50 0.39
N THR A 139 -6.15 -8.53 -0.27
CA THR A 139 -7.36 -8.47 -1.12
C THR A 139 -8.66 -8.83 -0.39
N ARG A 140 -8.59 -9.06 0.92
CA ARG A 140 -9.75 -9.44 1.74
C ARG A 140 -10.60 -8.22 2.05
N ALA A 141 -11.92 -8.41 1.99
CA ALA A 141 -12.90 -7.41 2.35
C ALA A 141 -13.76 -7.90 3.51
N ALA A 142 -13.76 -7.17 4.62
CA ALA A 142 -14.76 -7.37 5.66
C ALA A 142 -16.12 -6.89 5.13
N VAL A 143 -17.11 -7.79 5.15
CA VAL A 143 -18.49 -7.53 4.74
C VAL A 143 -19.41 -7.83 5.91
N THR A 144 -20.30 -6.89 6.23
CA THR A 144 -21.37 -7.11 7.20
C THR A 144 -22.64 -7.47 6.44
N CYS A 145 -23.23 -8.63 6.76
CA CYS A 145 -24.51 -9.03 6.18
C CYS A 145 -25.63 -8.10 6.68
N PRO A 146 -26.40 -7.42 5.82
CA PRO A 146 -27.50 -6.55 6.25
C PRO A 146 -28.72 -7.31 6.82
N HIS A 147 -28.77 -8.64 6.67
CA HIS A 147 -29.91 -9.46 7.09
C HIS A 147 -29.71 -10.09 8.48
N CYS A 148 -28.47 -10.42 8.85
CA CYS A 148 -28.18 -11.09 10.13
C CYS A 148 -27.08 -10.41 10.94
N GLU A 149 -26.53 -9.29 10.45
CA GLU A 149 -25.44 -8.51 11.08
C GLU A 149 -24.13 -9.28 11.30
N GLY A 150 -24.05 -10.53 10.83
CA GLY A 150 -22.82 -11.32 10.83
C GLY A 150 -21.76 -10.72 9.91
N GLY A 151 -20.55 -10.56 10.43
CA GLY A 151 -19.37 -10.16 9.66
C GLY A 151 -18.63 -11.36 9.08
N PHE A 152 -18.20 -11.27 7.83
CA PHE A 152 -17.35 -12.27 7.18
C PHE A 152 -16.34 -11.61 6.24
N GLU A 153 -15.22 -12.29 5.97
CA GLU A 153 -14.23 -11.83 5.00
C GLU A 153 -14.46 -12.48 3.64
N VAL A 154 -14.45 -11.70 2.57
CA VAL A 154 -14.45 -12.20 1.18
C VAL A 154 -13.13 -11.89 0.49
N ASP A 155 -12.62 -12.83 -0.29
CA ASP A 155 -11.45 -12.59 -1.14
C ASP A 155 -11.90 -12.07 -2.51
N LEU A 156 -11.46 -10.87 -2.86
CA LEU A 156 -11.80 -10.22 -4.11
C LEU A 156 -10.88 -10.61 -5.28
N SER A 157 -9.91 -11.50 -5.06
CA SER A 157 -8.94 -11.92 -6.08
C SER A 157 -9.46 -12.94 -7.11
N GLY A 158 -10.79 -13.05 -7.29
CA GLY A 158 -11.40 -13.81 -8.39
C GLY A 158 -11.72 -15.28 -8.11
N GLY A 159 -11.69 -15.72 -6.84
CA GLY A 159 -12.13 -17.07 -6.46
C GLY A 159 -13.65 -17.16 -6.37
N ARG A 160 -14.26 -18.13 -7.09
CA ARG A 160 -15.66 -18.52 -6.85
C ARG A 160 -15.81 -18.93 -5.38
N LEU A 161 -16.63 -18.19 -4.63
CA LEU A 161 -17.05 -18.56 -3.28
C LEU A 161 -18.06 -19.72 -3.37
N GLY A 162 -17.67 -20.91 -2.94
CA GLY A 162 -18.61 -21.96 -2.53
C GLY A 162 -18.71 -23.21 -3.42
N GLU A 163 -17.62 -23.97 -3.58
CA GLU A 163 -17.75 -25.40 -3.85
C GLU A 163 -17.30 -26.21 -2.63
N SER A 164 -18.28 -26.80 -1.93
CA SER A 164 -18.14 -27.88 -0.96
C SER A 164 -19.38 -28.75 -1.05
#